data_AF-A0ABD2WH28-F1
#
_entry.id   AF-A0ABD2WH28-F1
#
_cell.length_a   1.000
_cell.length_b   1.000
_cell.length_c   1.000
_cell.angle_alpha   90.00
_cell.angle_beta   90.00
_cell.angle_gamma   90.00
#
_symmetry.space_group_name_H-M   'P 1'
#
loop_
_entity.id
_entity.type
_entity.pdbx_description
1 polymer ?
#
loop_
_entity_poly.entity_id
_entity_poly.type
_entity_poly.pdbx_seq_one_letter_code
_entity_poly.pdbx_strand_id
1 'polypeptide(L)'
;MLVQDLWRARLDWDEELPSSMARRWLDLRQSFESVSSMSVPRWIGLTSDVADLTIHVFADASRRAMAAVAYSRVDRGSQEAVVRLLVAKTKLSPIRS
;
A
#
# COMPACT_ATOMS: atom_id res chain seq x y z
N MET A 1 -10.97 7.97 1.81
CA MET A 1 -9.70 8.51 2.34
C MET A 1 -10.02 9.25 3.63
N LEU A 2 -9.82 8.62 4.78
CA LEU A 2 -10.27 9.19 6.07
C LEU A 2 -9.63 10.54 6.38
N VAL A 3 -8.31 10.68 6.22
CA VAL A 3 -7.58 11.95 6.43
C VAL A 3 -8.10 13.07 5.52
N GLN A 4 -8.36 12.80 4.25
CA GLN A 4 -8.94 13.80 3.34
C GLN A 4 -10.38 14.17 3.70
N ASP A 5 -11.17 13.19 4.15
CA ASP A 5 -12.55 13.42 4.57
C ASP A 5 -12.56 14.30 5.84
N LEU A 6 -11.64 14.07 6.78
CA LEU A 6 -11.42 14.89 7.99
C LEU A 6 -11.06 16.33 7.65
N TRP A 7 -10.09 16.54 6.75
CA TRP A 7 -9.73 17.90 6.31
C TRP A 7 -10.86 18.64 5.59
N ARG A 8 -11.74 17.92 4.89
CA ARG A 8 -12.92 18.52 4.23
C ARG A 8 -14.03 18.87 5.21
N ALA A 9 -14.10 18.20 6.36
CA ALA A 9 -15.09 18.49 7.39
C ALA A 9 -14.86 19.86 8.06
N ARG A 10 -13.66 20.45 7.92
CA ARG A 10 -13.30 21.78 8.47
C ARG A 10 -13.62 21.92 9.97
N LEU A 11 -13.37 20.85 10.72
CA LEU A 11 -13.55 20.84 12.16
C LEU A 11 -12.42 21.63 12.84
N ASP A 12 -12.77 22.34 13.90
CA ASP A 12 -11.78 22.92 14.82
C ASP A 12 -11.11 21.81 15.65
N TRP A 13 -9.97 22.13 16.27
CA TRP A 13 -9.16 21.14 17.00
C TRP A 13 -9.92 20.47 18.16
N ASP A 14 -10.76 21.24 18.86
CA ASP A 14 -11.52 20.80 20.03
C ASP A 14 -12.95 20.37 19.68
N GLU A 15 -13.31 20.38 18.39
CA GLU A 15 -14.64 20.01 17.93
C GLU A 15 -14.80 18.48 17.88
N GLU A 16 -15.93 17.97 18.37
CA GLU A 16 -16.19 16.54 18.38
C GLU A 16 -16.39 16.00 16.95
N LEU A 17 -15.76 14.86 16.66
CA LEU A 17 -15.89 14.20 15.37
C LEU A 17 -17.32 13.66 15.18
N PRO A 18 -17.92 13.81 13.98
CA PRO A 18 -19.15 13.11 13.66
C PRO A 18 -19.00 11.61 13.92
N SER A 19 -20.01 11.01 14.55
CA SER A 19 -19.98 9.61 15.00
C SER A 19 -19.58 8.62 13.90
N SER A 20 -19.98 8.88 12.66
CA SER A 20 -19.62 8.07 11.49
C SER A 20 -18.11 8.13 11.16
N MET A 21 -17.46 9.27 11.36
CA MET A 21 -16.02 9.46 11.13
C MET A 21 -15.20 8.88 12.29
N ALA A 22 -15.66 9.08 13.53
CA ALA A 22 -15.05 8.47 14.71
C ALA A 22 -15.02 6.94 14.60
N ARG A 23 -16.14 6.32 14.18
CA ARG A 23 -16.20 4.88 13.94
C ARG A 23 -15.19 4.42 12.87
N ARG A 24 -15.16 5.09 11.72
CA ARG A 24 -14.20 4.78 10.64
C ARG A 24 -12.74 4.93 11.09
N TRP A 25 -12.46 5.89 11.98
CA TRP A 25 -11.14 6.05 12.57
C TRP A 25 -10.75 4.87 13.45
N LEU A 26 -11.66 4.43 14.33
CA LEU A 26 -11.43 3.27 15.18
C LEU A 26 -11.23 1.99 14.36
N ASP A 27 -12.07 1.76 13.34
CA ASP A 27 -11.94 0.60 12.44
C ASP A 27 -10.57 0.61 11.74
N LEU A 28 -10.14 1.77 11.22
CA LEU A 28 -8.83 1.93 10.61
C LEU A 28 -7.71 1.65 11.62
N ARG A 29 -7.81 2.21 12.83
CA ARG A 29 -6.81 2.03 13.88
C ARG A 29 -6.66 0.56 14.28
N GLN A 30 -7.78 -0.16 14.39
CA GLN A 30 -7.76 -1.58 14.71
C GLN A 30 -7.11 -2.40 13.58
N SER A 31 -7.36 -2.04 12.31
CA SER A 31 -6.71 -2.73 11.18
C SER A 31 -5.17 -2.66 11.24
N PHE A 32 -4.60 -1.59 11.80
CA PHE A 32 -3.16 -1.42 11.97
C PHE A 32 -2.54 -2.33 13.03
N GLU A 33 -3.33 -2.92 13.95
CA GLU A 33 -2.80 -3.82 14.98
C GLU A 33 -2.09 -5.04 14.33
N SER A 34 -2.65 -5.51 13.21
CA SER A 34 -2.09 -6.60 12.40
C SER A 34 -0.81 -6.26 11.64
N VAL A 35 -0.45 -4.97 11.51
CA VAL A 35 0.77 -4.57 10.78
C VAL A 35 2.02 -4.95 11.55
N SER A 36 1.94 -5.00 12.88
CA SER A 36 3.07 -5.37 13.75
C SER A 36 3.59 -6.80 13.50
N SER A 37 2.73 -7.72 13.07
CA SER A 37 3.09 -9.10 12.73
C SER A 37 3.37 -9.32 11.24
N MET A 38 3.20 -8.30 10.41
CA MET A 38 3.46 -8.38 8.98
C MET A 38 4.97 -8.28 8.70
N SER A 39 5.48 -9.20 7.89
CA SER A 39 6.87 -9.18 7.44
C SER A 39 6.93 -9.23 5.92
N VAL A 40 7.75 -8.35 5.34
CA VAL A 40 8.03 -8.33 3.90
C VAL A 40 9.46 -8.83 3.69
N PRO A 41 9.67 -9.97 3.00
CA PRO A 41 11.00 -10.48 2.72
C PRO A 41 11.80 -9.49 1.87
N ARG A 42 12.96 -9.04 2.37
CA ARG A 42 13.82 -8.09 1.64
C ARG A 42 14.63 -8.76 0.53
N TRP A 43 15.03 -10.01 0.72
CA TRP A 43 15.79 -10.73 -0.30
C TRP A 43 14.87 -11.23 -1.41
N ILE A 44 15.22 -10.86 -2.64
CA ILE A 44 14.39 -11.13 -3.81
C ILE A 44 14.63 -12.51 -4.43
N GLY A 45 15.54 -13.31 -3.85
CA GLY A 45 15.78 -14.69 -4.28
C GLY A 45 16.87 -14.84 -5.35
N LEU A 46 17.72 -13.83 -5.56
CA LEU A 46 18.83 -13.91 -6.51
C LEU A 46 19.92 -14.86 -6.01
N THR A 47 20.26 -15.82 -6.87
CA THR A 47 21.28 -16.85 -6.70
C THR A 47 22.02 -17.05 -8.03
N SER A 48 23.08 -17.85 -8.06
CA SER A 48 23.89 -18.06 -9.27
C SER A 48 23.17 -18.87 -10.36
N ASP A 49 22.14 -19.62 -10.01
CA ASP A 49 21.32 -20.47 -10.88
C ASP A 49 20.08 -19.76 -11.44
N VAL A 50 19.96 -18.45 -11.25
CA VAL A 50 18.86 -17.66 -11.82
C VAL A 50 18.94 -17.70 -13.35
N ALA A 51 17.86 -18.17 -13.97
CA ALA A 51 17.73 -18.24 -15.42
C ALA A 51 17.21 -16.91 -15.99
N ASP A 52 16.28 -16.25 -15.29
CA ASP A 52 15.68 -15.00 -15.72
C ASP A 52 15.21 -14.15 -14.53
N LEU A 53 15.24 -12.82 -14.72
CA LEU A 53 14.69 -11.86 -13.77
C LEU A 53 13.82 -10.85 -14.53
N THR A 54 12.55 -10.78 -14.16
CA THR A 54 11.61 -9.80 -14.69
C THR A 54 11.02 -8.93 -13.57
N ILE A 55 10.66 -7.69 -13.94
CA ILE A 55 9.97 -6.77 -13.05
C ILE A 55 8.57 -6.53 -13.61
N HIS A 56 7.55 -6.87 -12.82
CA HIS A 56 6.16 -6.63 -13.16
C HIS A 56 5.64 -5.45 -12.35
N VAL A 57 5.16 -4.42 -13.05
CA VAL A 57 4.59 -3.23 -12.44
C VAL A 57 3.09 -3.21 -12.69
N PHE A 58 2.32 -3.11 -11.61
CA PHE A 58 0.88 -2.92 -11.63
C PHE A 58 0.58 -1.52 -11.14
N ALA A 59 -0.35 -0.83 -11.80
CA ALA A 59 -0.80 0.49 -11.39
C ALA A 59 -2.33 0.56 -11.51
N ASP A 60 -2.93 1.21 -10.53
CA ASP A 60 -4.35 1.53 -10.52
C ASP A 60 -4.55 2.99 -10.10
N ALA A 61 -5.54 3.64 -10.69
CA ALA A 61 -5.84 5.03 -10.45
C ALA A 61 -7.34 5.27 -10.36
N SER A 62 -7.72 6.03 -9.36
CA SER A 62 -9.07 6.55 -9.17
C SER A 62 -9.05 8.07 -9.12
N ARG A 63 -10.23 8.69 -9.13
CA ARG A 63 -10.38 10.14 -8.91
C ARG A 63 -9.74 10.64 -7.59
N ARG A 64 -9.51 9.76 -6.62
CA ARG A 64 -9.04 10.12 -5.28
C ARG A 64 -7.55 9.83 -5.05
N ALA A 65 -6.99 8.84 -5.73
CA ALA A 65 -5.62 8.39 -5.53
C ALA A 65 -5.15 7.51 -6.67
N MET A 66 -3.84 7.44 -6.83
CA MET A 66 -3.14 6.44 -7.64
C MET A 66 -2.27 5.57 -6.75
N ALA A 67 -2.11 4.32 -7.14
CA ALA A 67 -1.20 3.37 -6.52
C ALA A 67 -0.43 2.62 -7.61
N ALA A 68 0.84 2.32 -7.34
CA ALA A 68 1.66 1.48 -8.18
C ALA A 68 2.48 0.53 -7.32
N VAL A 69 2.65 -0.70 -7.78
CA VAL A 69 3.40 -1.75 -7.10
C VAL A 69 4.28 -2.47 -8.10
N ALA A 70 5.55 -2.65 -7.76
CA ALA A 70 6.51 -3.41 -8.55
C ALA A 70 6.91 -4.69 -7.82
N TYR A 71 6.86 -5.81 -8.54
CA TYR A 71 7.29 -7.12 -8.07
C TYR A 71 8.46 -7.62 -8.92
N SER A 72 9.45 -8.24 -8.29
CA SER A 72 10.43 -9.08 -9.01
C SER A 72 9.86 -10.47 -9.17
N ARG A 73 10.01 -11.06 -10.35
CA ARG A 73 9.83 -12.48 -10.60
C ARG A 73 11.19 -13.05 -10.98
N VAL A 74 11.73 -13.91 -10.12
CA VAL A 74 12.99 -14.62 -10.35
C VAL A 74 12.67 -16.04 -10.80
N ASP A 75 13.08 -16.37 -12.02
CA ASP A 75 12.95 -17.71 -12.58
C ASP A 75 14.23 -18.51 -12.38
N ARG A 76 14.09 -19.77 -11.94
CA ARG A 76 15.20 -20.70 -11.69
C ARG A 76 15.13 -21.92 -12.61
N GLY A 77 14.39 -21.81 -13.72
CA GLY A 77 14.24 -22.85 -14.72
C GLY A 77 13.31 -23.97 -14.26
N SER A 78 13.82 -24.95 -13.52
CA SER A 78 13.07 -26.15 -13.13
C SER A 78 12.25 -26.00 -11.84
N GLN A 79 12.45 -24.89 -11.10
CA GLN A 79 11.73 -24.59 -9.87
C GLN A 79 10.66 -23.54 -10.09
N GLU A 80 9.71 -23.45 -9.15
CA GLU A 80 8.72 -22.39 -9.13
C GLU A 80 9.40 -21.02 -9.01
N ALA A 81 8.91 -20.06 -9.80
CA ALA A 81 9.43 -18.71 -9.79
C ALA A 81 9.18 -18.02 -8.44
N VAL A 82 10.20 -17.32 -7.94
CA VAL A 82 10.10 -16.57 -6.69
C VAL A 82 9.61 -15.16 -7.00
N VAL A 83 8.43 -14.82 -6.48
CA VAL A 83 7.87 -13.46 -6.60
C VAL A 83 8.02 -12.70 -5.29
N ARG A 84 8.54 -11.47 -5.36
CA ARG A 84 8.81 -10.61 -4.19
C ARG A 84 8.42 -9.16 -4.48
N LEU A 85 7.86 -8.50 -3.46
CA LEU A 85 7.56 -7.07 -3.51
C LEU A 85 8.86 -6.28 -3.50
N LEU A 86 9.06 -5.41 -4.49
CA LEU A 86 10.20 -4.49 -4.54
C LEU A 86 9.84 -3.14 -3.93
N VAL A 87 8.75 -2.55 -4.43
CA VAL A 87 8.29 -1.23 -4.02
C VAL A 87 6.79 -1.13 -4.23
N ALA A 88 6.13 -0.47 -3.28
CA ALA A 88 4.77 0.01 -3.41
C ALA A 88 4.76 1.52 -3.18
N LYS A 89 4.08 2.26 -4.03
CA LYS A 89 3.94 3.71 -3.91
C LYS A 89 2.50 4.11 -4.11
N THR A 90 1.99 4.92 -3.21
CA THR A 90 0.67 5.54 -3.31
C THR A 90 0.82 7.05 -3.41
N LYS A 91 -0.07 7.70 -4.15
CA LYS A 91 -0.14 9.16 -4.24
C LYS A 91 -1.60 9.59 -4.20
N LEU A 92 -1.90 10.51 -3.29
CA LEU A 92 -3.23 11.10 -3.18
C LEU A 92 -3.45 12.13 -4.28
N SER A 93 -4.68 12.17 -4.80
CA SER A 93 -5.11 13.28 -5.66
C SER A 93 -5.17 14.56 -4.82
N PRO A 94 -4.66 15.71 -5.31
CA PRO A 94 -4.74 16.99 -4.63
C PRO A 94 -6.19 17.35 -4.27
N ILE A 95 -6.39 17.97 -3.11
CA ILE A 95 -7.72 18.43 -2.68
C ILE A 95 -8.10 19.76 -3.35
N ARG A 96 -7.10 20.50 -3.86
CA ARG A 96 -7.28 21.70 -4.68
C ARG A 96 -6.44 21.53 -5.96
N SER A 97 -7.07 21.76 -7.11
CA SER A 97 -6.41 22.00 -8.38
C SER A 97 -6.24 23.50 -8.59
#